data_AF-A0A2T0QQT4-F1
#
_entry.id   AF-A0A2T0QQT4-F1
#
_cell.length_a   1.000
_cell.length_b   1.000
_cell.length_c   1.000
_cell.angle_alpha   90.00
_cell.angle_beta   90.00
_cell.angle_gamma   90.00
#
_symmetry.space_group_name_H-M   'P 1'
#
loop_
_entity.id
_entity.type
_entity.pdbx_description
1 polymer ?
#
loop_
_entity_poly.entity_id
_entity_poly.type
_entity_poly.pdbx_seq_one_letter_code
_entity_poly.pdbx_strand_id
1 'polypeptide(L)'
;MVARNTQEPAKPSAPEMTEADVGLSADQGITRENPDEMVDAAARGESIESLRARIKALEADNEKLSAAKDVAEEESARLSAQAQSSLLTTSVVERFAGKSEDGKDLWWYRVDLAPCGGTDLRINGKPYLHGETYKFDTDTLRTIKEMVARTWVHENDINGHAFNPYRKAQNKVLGAGAVPSWARQ
;
A
#
# COMPACT_ATOMS: atom_id res chain seq x y z
N MET A 1 -39.56 -29.31 1.75
CA MET A 1 -38.99 -29.51 3.10
C MET A 1 -37.48 -29.36 2.99
N VAL A 2 -36.90 -28.48 3.83
CA VAL A 2 -35.46 -28.34 4.17
C VAL A 2 -34.53 -27.80 3.05
N ALA A 3 -33.67 -26.79 3.21
CA ALA A 3 -33.51 -25.66 4.13
C ALA A 3 -32.62 -24.64 3.39
N ARG A 4 -32.95 -23.34 3.42
CA ARG A 4 -32.13 -22.27 2.83
C ARG A 4 -31.02 -21.92 3.83
N ASN A 5 -29.78 -22.14 3.44
CA ASN A 5 -28.61 -21.70 4.20
C ASN A 5 -28.35 -20.22 3.92
N THR A 6 -28.89 -19.34 4.79
CA THR A 6 -28.62 -17.90 4.77
C THR A 6 -27.48 -17.63 5.75
N GLN A 7 -26.27 -17.39 5.25
CA GLN A 7 -25.14 -16.98 6.07
C GLN A 7 -24.72 -15.58 5.63
N GLU A 8 -25.06 -14.58 6.44
CA GLU A 8 -24.61 -13.19 6.29
C GLU A 8 -23.11 -13.08 6.59
N PRO A 9 -22.33 -12.26 5.87
CA PRO A 9 -20.93 -12.02 6.19
C PRO A 9 -20.80 -11.10 7.41
N ALA A 10 -20.20 -11.64 8.47
CA ALA A 10 -19.91 -10.93 9.72
C ALA A 10 -18.99 -9.71 9.51
N LYS A 11 -19.28 -8.61 10.21
CA LYS A 11 -18.45 -7.41 10.34
C LYS A 11 -17.04 -7.76 10.85
N PRO A 12 -15.96 -7.12 10.37
CA PRO A 12 -14.63 -7.28 10.96
C PRO A 12 -14.57 -6.54 12.30
N SER A 13 -14.35 -7.31 13.38
CA SER A 13 -14.00 -6.79 14.71
C SER A 13 -12.51 -6.41 14.73
N ALA A 14 -12.19 -5.26 15.31
CA ALA A 14 -10.81 -4.77 15.46
C ALA A 14 -9.97 -5.71 16.36
N PRO A 15 -8.65 -5.85 16.13
CA PRO A 15 -7.79 -6.71 16.93
C PRO A 15 -7.40 -6.06 18.27
N GLU A 16 -7.65 -6.82 19.33
CA GLU A 16 -7.29 -6.60 20.73
C GLU A 16 -5.78 -6.84 20.90
N MET A 17 -5.04 -5.83 21.40
CA MET A 17 -3.61 -5.92 21.67
C MET A 17 -3.40 -6.55 23.05
N THR A 18 -2.99 -7.83 23.09
CA THR A 18 -2.49 -8.49 24.30
C THR A 18 -1.00 -8.20 24.46
N GLU A 19 -0.63 -7.33 25.41
CA GLU A 19 0.73 -7.22 25.93
C GLU A 19 1.00 -8.36 26.91
N ALA A 20 1.93 -9.25 26.55
CA ALA A 20 2.61 -10.09 27.51
C ALA A 20 4.05 -10.36 27.05
N ASP A 21 4.97 -10.03 27.98
CA ASP A 21 6.27 -10.66 28.22
C ASP A 21 7.53 -9.88 27.82
N VAL A 22 7.93 -8.96 28.72
CA VAL A 22 9.35 -8.79 29.09
C VAL A 22 9.42 -8.85 30.62
N GLY A 23 9.68 -10.03 31.15
CA GLY A 23 9.91 -10.26 32.57
C GLY A 23 11.21 -9.62 33.09
N LEU A 24 11.12 -9.02 34.28
CA LEU A 24 12.18 -9.09 35.29
C LEU A 24 11.55 -9.39 36.65
N SER A 25 11.98 -10.51 37.21
CA SER A 25 11.53 -11.21 38.41
C SER A 25 12.25 -10.78 39.70
N ALA A 26 11.67 -11.22 40.83
CA ALA A 26 12.12 -11.16 42.24
C ALA A 26 11.71 -9.86 42.97
N ASP A 27 10.58 -9.83 43.68
CA ASP A 27 10.28 -10.50 44.96
C ASP A 27 11.35 -10.27 46.05
N GLN A 28 11.20 -9.15 46.77
CA GLN A 28 11.52 -9.09 48.19
C GLN A 28 10.45 -8.23 48.87
N GLY A 29 9.70 -8.88 49.76
CA GLY A 29 8.57 -8.29 50.47
C GLY A 29 8.94 -7.00 51.20
N ILE A 30 8.10 -5.98 51.02
CA ILE A 30 8.01 -4.84 51.91
C ILE A 30 6.58 -4.80 52.41
N THR A 31 6.49 -4.82 53.73
CA THR A 31 5.33 -4.75 54.59
C THR A 31 4.29 -3.73 54.12
N ARG A 32 3.01 -4.09 54.30
CA ARG A 32 1.89 -3.16 54.29
C ARG A 32 2.13 -2.06 55.32
N GLU A 33 2.65 -0.92 54.88
CA GLU A 33 2.71 0.31 55.66
C GLU A 33 2.02 1.41 54.85
N ASN A 34 0.85 1.83 55.37
CA ASN A 34 0.08 3.04 55.12
C ASN A 34 -0.01 3.64 53.68
N PRO A 35 -1.22 3.73 53.09
CA PRO A 35 -1.43 4.36 51.77
C PRO A 35 -1.37 5.90 51.75
N ASP A 36 -1.05 6.57 52.87
CA ASP A 36 -1.03 8.05 52.98
C ASP A 36 0.34 8.71 52.71
N GLU A 37 1.41 7.94 52.48
CA GLU A 37 2.77 8.52 52.35
C GLU A 37 3.39 8.45 50.95
N MET A 38 2.58 8.42 49.88
CA MET A 38 3.11 8.36 48.49
C MET A 38 2.67 9.51 47.57
N VAL A 39 2.12 10.59 48.10
CA VAL A 39 1.76 11.79 47.31
C VAL A 39 2.77 12.93 47.47
N ASP A 40 3.81 12.77 48.29
CA ASP A 40 4.35 13.94 48.99
C ASP A 40 5.89 14.05 48.99
N ALA A 41 6.56 13.56 47.95
CA ALA A 41 8.01 13.74 47.79
C ALA A 41 8.40 14.86 46.79
N ALA A 42 7.49 15.32 45.95
CA ALA A 42 7.73 16.44 45.02
C ALA A 42 6.99 17.75 45.42
N ALA A 43 6.06 17.68 46.38
CA ALA A 43 5.22 18.81 46.79
C ALA A 43 5.69 19.49 48.11
N ARG A 44 6.60 18.89 48.87
CA ARG A 44 7.06 19.42 50.17
C ARG A 44 8.17 20.47 49.99
N GLY A 45 7.80 21.66 49.55
CA GLY A 45 8.70 22.83 49.54
C GLY A 45 8.34 23.93 48.55
N GLU A 46 7.43 23.67 47.61
CA GLU A 46 6.92 24.68 46.69
C GLU A 46 5.74 25.42 47.34
N SER A 47 5.81 26.76 47.38
CA SER A 47 4.72 27.56 47.92
C SER A 47 3.45 27.35 47.09
N ILE A 48 2.27 27.45 47.71
CA ILE A 48 0.97 27.34 46.99
C ILE A 48 0.92 28.30 45.79
N GLU A 49 1.63 29.43 45.90
CA GLU A 49 1.78 30.42 44.84
C GLU A 49 2.67 29.96 43.69
N SER A 50 3.78 29.25 43.95
CA SER A 50 4.61 28.67 42.88
C SER A 50 3.89 27.53 42.15
N LEU A 51 3.09 26.73 42.87
CA LEU A 51 2.25 25.69 42.26
C LEU A 51 1.17 26.31 41.36
N ARG A 52 0.51 27.39 41.78
CA ARG A 52 -0.47 28.11 40.96
C ARG A 52 0.16 28.75 39.73
N ALA A 53 1.35 29.35 39.87
CA ALA A 53 2.10 29.91 38.74
C ALA A 53 2.49 28.82 37.72
N ARG A 54 2.90 27.65 38.21
CA ARG A 54 3.25 26.48 37.38
C ARG A 54 2.03 25.90 36.67
N ILE A 55 0.88 25.78 37.35
CA ILE A 55 -0.38 25.34 36.73
C ILE A 55 -0.77 26.29 35.59
N LYS A 56 -0.74 27.61 35.85
CA LYS A 56 -1.05 28.61 34.81
C LYS A 56 -0.10 28.55 33.62
N ALA A 57 1.19 28.30 33.86
CA ALA A 57 2.17 28.11 32.79
C ALA A 57 1.91 26.82 31.98
N LEU A 58 1.60 25.72 32.66
CA LEU A 58 1.28 24.43 32.03
C LEU A 58 -0.04 24.48 31.25
N GLU A 59 -1.04 25.21 31.72
CA GLU A 59 -2.29 25.45 30.98
C GLU A 59 -2.02 26.24 29.69
N ALA A 60 -1.24 27.32 29.77
CA ALA A 60 -0.85 28.10 28.60
C ALA A 60 -0.02 27.30 27.59
N ASP A 61 0.82 26.38 28.07
CA ASP A 61 1.61 25.51 27.20
C ASP A 61 0.76 24.37 26.61
N ASN A 62 -0.22 23.84 27.36
CA ASN A 62 -1.19 22.88 26.84
C ASN A 62 -2.08 23.50 25.75
N GLU A 63 -2.53 24.74 25.91
CA GLU A 63 -3.31 25.45 24.88
C GLU A 63 -2.50 25.66 23.59
N LYS A 64 -1.19 25.98 23.70
CA LYS A 64 -0.31 26.06 22.53
C LYS A 64 -0.13 24.69 21.86
N LEU A 65 0.02 23.64 22.65
CA LEU A 65 0.21 22.28 22.14
C LEU A 65 -1.08 21.72 21.51
N SER A 66 -2.27 22.04 22.03
CA SER A 66 -3.53 21.64 21.41
C SER A 66 -3.73 22.34 20.07
N ALA A 67 -3.46 23.65 19.99
CA ALA A 67 -3.53 24.38 18.73
C ALA A 67 -2.53 23.83 17.69
N ALA A 68 -1.33 23.44 18.10
CA ALA A 68 -0.35 22.81 17.21
C ALA A 68 -0.78 21.41 16.74
N LYS A 69 -1.47 20.64 17.60
CA LYS A 69 -2.03 19.33 17.22
C LYS A 69 -3.15 19.47 16.20
N ASP A 70 -4.07 20.42 16.39
CA ASP A 70 -5.17 20.64 15.45
C ASP A 70 -4.65 20.99 14.05
N VAL A 71 -3.64 21.86 13.96
CA VAL A 71 -2.98 22.20 12.68
C VAL A 71 -2.29 20.99 12.05
N ALA A 72 -1.58 20.18 12.85
CA ALA A 72 -0.92 18.98 12.36
C ALA A 72 -1.92 17.90 11.89
N GLU A 73 -3.06 17.76 12.56
CA GLU A 73 -4.14 16.85 12.18
C GLU A 73 -4.80 17.30 10.87
N GLU A 74 -5.05 18.61 10.69
CA GLU A 74 -5.56 19.17 9.44
C GLU A 74 -4.60 18.95 8.26
N GLU A 75 -3.30 19.18 8.46
CA GLU A 75 -2.29 18.93 7.43
C GLU A 75 -2.16 17.44 7.10
N SER A 76 -2.20 16.57 8.11
CA SER A 76 -2.20 15.11 7.93
C SER A 76 -3.43 14.64 7.16
N ALA A 77 -4.62 15.13 7.50
CA ALA A 77 -5.86 14.82 6.81
C ALA A 77 -5.81 15.25 5.34
N ARG A 78 -5.26 16.44 5.05
CA ARG A 78 -5.07 16.95 3.69
C ARG A 78 -4.10 16.09 2.88
N LEU A 79 -2.96 15.73 3.45
CA LEU A 79 -1.97 14.87 2.81
C LEU A 79 -2.52 13.46 2.56
N SER A 80 -3.27 12.91 3.53
CA SER A 80 -3.94 11.62 3.37
C SER A 80 -4.97 11.65 2.25
N ALA A 81 -5.81 12.69 2.18
CA ALA A 81 -6.77 12.85 1.09
C ALA A 81 -6.08 12.99 -0.28
N GLN A 82 -4.96 13.72 -0.35
CA GLN A 82 -4.15 13.83 -1.56
C GLN A 82 -3.54 12.49 -1.96
N ALA A 83 -3.03 11.70 -1.00
CA ALA A 83 -2.48 10.37 -1.25
C ALA A 83 -3.56 9.39 -1.73
N GLN A 84 -4.75 9.39 -1.12
CA GLN A 84 -5.89 8.58 -1.56
C GLN A 84 -6.36 8.97 -2.97
N SER A 85 -6.41 10.27 -3.27
CA SER A 85 -6.72 10.79 -4.62
C SER A 85 -5.67 10.37 -5.66
N SER A 86 -4.39 10.43 -5.29
CA SER A 86 -3.28 10.00 -6.15
C SER A 86 -3.33 8.48 -6.40
N LEU A 87 -3.57 7.67 -5.38
CA LEU A 87 -3.67 6.22 -5.51
C LEU A 87 -4.84 5.80 -6.43
N LEU A 88 -5.95 6.53 -6.37
CA LEU A 88 -7.13 6.29 -7.21
C LEU A 88 -6.92 6.65 -8.69
N THR A 89 -5.94 7.50 -9.01
CA THR A 89 -5.68 7.98 -10.38
C THR A 89 -4.47 7.31 -11.02
N THR A 90 -3.49 6.89 -10.23
CA THR A 90 -2.23 6.29 -10.72
C THR A 90 -2.34 4.78 -11.00
N SER A 91 -3.20 4.05 -10.29
CA SER A 91 -3.32 2.59 -10.40
C SER A 91 -4.31 2.09 -11.46
N VAL A 92 -5.12 2.99 -12.03
CA VAL A 92 -6.20 2.59 -12.94
C VAL A 92 -5.72 2.62 -14.38
N VAL A 93 -5.67 1.43 -14.99
CA VAL A 93 -5.22 1.22 -16.37
C VAL A 93 -6.15 1.90 -17.37
N GLU A 94 -7.46 1.97 -17.08
CA GLU A 94 -8.47 2.57 -17.98
C GLU A 94 -9.64 3.22 -17.22
N ARG A 95 -10.01 4.47 -17.57
CA ARG A 95 -11.21 5.14 -17.04
C ARG A 95 -11.99 5.85 -18.14
N PHE A 96 -13.31 5.79 -18.08
CA PHE A 96 -14.15 6.61 -18.94
C PHE A 96 -13.98 8.09 -18.59
N ALA A 97 -13.62 8.91 -19.57
CA ALA A 97 -13.32 10.33 -19.42
C ALA A 97 -14.49 11.25 -19.79
N GLY A 98 -15.59 10.67 -20.30
CA GLY A 98 -16.74 11.41 -20.83
C GLY A 98 -16.82 11.33 -22.35
N LYS A 99 -17.62 12.23 -22.94
CA LYS A 99 -17.77 12.36 -24.39
C LYS A 99 -17.06 13.60 -24.89
N SER A 100 -16.43 13.51 -26.06
CA SER A 100 -15.86 14.64 -26.79
C SER A 100 -16.99 15.56 -27.30
N GLU A 101 -16.62 16.76 -27.77
CA GLU A 101 -17.53 17.69 -28.45
C GLU A 101 -18.18 17.05 -29.69
N ASP A 102 -17.46 16.14 -30.36
CA ASP A 102 -17.95 15.34 -31.49
C ASP A 102 -18.79 14.11 -31.09
N GLY A 103 -19.13 13.95 -29.81
CA GLY A 103 -19.95 12.84 -29.30
C GLY A 103 -19.24 11.50 -29.17
N LYS A 104 -17.94 11.42 -29.45
CA LYS A 104 -17.12 10.21 -29.27
C LYS A 104 -16.78 9.95 -27.80
N ASP A 105 -16.78 8.69 -27.40
CA ASP A 105 -16.39 8.28 -26.06
C ASP A 105 -14.88 8.38 -25.88
N LEU A 106 -14.46 9.17 -24.89
CA LEU A 106 -13.08 9.39 -24.49
C LEU A 106 -12.73 8.53 -23.28
N TRP A 107 -11.53 7.99 -23.30
CA TRP A 107 -11.01 7.12 -22.26
C TRP A 107 -9.63 7.60 -21.81
N TRP A 108 -9.43 7.67 -20.51
CA TRP A 108 -8.11 7.76 -19.90
C TRP A 108 -7.46 6.38 -19.93
N TYR A 109 -6.23 6.32 -20.44
CA TYR A 109 -5.46 5.08 -20.49
C TYR A 109 -3.99 5.35 -20.19
N ARG A 110 -3.39 4.54 -19.31
CA ARG A 110 -1.95 4.59 -19.01
C ARG A 110 -1.19 3.68 -19.95
N VAL A 111 -0.23 4.23 -20.69
CA VAL A 111 0.57 3.47 -21.66
C VAL A 111 1.69 2.73 -20.93
N ASP A 112 1.56 1.42 -20.79
CA ASP A 112 2.53 0.56 -20.09
C ASP A 112 3.23 -0.38 -21.07
N LEU A 113 4.46 -0.05 -21.48
CA LEU A 113 5.24 -0.81 -22.45
C LEU A 113 6.13 -1.81 -21.72
N ALA A 114 6.32 -2.98 -22.32
CA ALA A 114 7.31 -3.93 -21.83
C ALA A 114 8.75 -3.37 -21.96
N PRO A 115 9.73 -3.89 -21.21
CA PRO A 115 11.13 -3.44 -21.28
C PRO A 115 11.72 -3.47 -22.71
N CYS A 116 11.33 -4.45 -23.54
CA CYS A 116 11.73 -4.51 -24.95
C CYS A 116 11.05 -3.46 -25.85
N GLY A 117 9.97 -2.83 -25.39
CA GLY A 117 9.12 -1.91 -26.15
C GLY A 117 9.68 -0.49 -26.30
N GLY A 118 10.78 -0.17 -25.62
CA GLY A 118 11.40 1.15 -25.66
C GLY A 118 10.70 2.19 -24.77
N THR A 119 11.03 3.47 -24.98
CA THR A 119 10.58 4.58 -24.12
C THR A 119 9.30 5.26 -24.63
N ASP A 120 9.06 5.25 -25.95
CA ASP A 120 7.92 5.92 -26.59
C ASP A 120 7.23 5.07 -27.67
N LEU A 121 5.91 5.21 -27.73
CA LEU A 121 5.05 4.66 -28.78
C LEU A 121 4.59 5.79 -29.70
N ARG A 122 4.70 5.64 -31.02
CA ARG A 122 4.27 6.69 -31.97
C ARG A 122 3.05 6.26 -32.76
N ILE A 123 1.99 7.07 -32.72
CA ILE A 123 0.79 6.89 -33.55
C ILE A 123 0.49 8.19 -34.27
N ASN A 124 0.34 8.12 -35.60
CA ASN A 124 0.07 9.29 -36.45
C ASN A 124 1.07 10.45 -36.23
N GLY A 125 2.34 10.12 -35.96
CA GLY A 125 3.40 11.10 -35.70
C GLY A 125 3.41 11.68 -34.28
N LYS A 126 2.46 11.34 -33.41
CA LYS A 126 2.44 11.77 -32.00
C LYS A 126 3.15 10.73 -31.11
N PRO A 127 4.18 11.11 -30.35
CA PRO A 127 4.82 10.22 -29.38
C PRO A 127 3.99 10.15 -28.09
N TYR A 128 3.86 8.95 -27.54
CA TYR A 128 3.23 8.62 -26.27
C TYR A 128 4.27 7.95 -25.38
N LEU A 129 4.54 8.52 -24.21
CA LEU A 129 5.57 8.04 -23.32
C LEU A 129 5.07 6.88 -22.46
N HIS A 130 5.97 5.96 -22.16
CA HIS A 130 5.73 4.91 -21.19
C HIS A 130 5.45 5.49 -19.79
N GLY A 131 4.47 4.92 -19.09
CA GLY A 131 4.09 5.28 -17.72
C GLY A 131 3.14 6.47 -17.62
N GLU A 132 2.89 7.17 -18.73
CA GLU A 132 1.99 8.32 -18.76
C GLU A 132 0.55 7.97 -19.13
N THR A 133 -0.39 8.75 -18.60
CA THR A 133 -1.82 8.60 -18.82
C THR A 133 -2.31 9.66 -19.79
N TYR A 134 -2.94 9.22 -20.88
CA TYR A 134 -3.47 10.09 -21.93
C TYR A 134 -4.96 9.85 -22.16
N LYS A 135 -5.62 10.80 -22.83
CA LYS A 135 -7.00 10.65 -23.31
C LYS A 135 -6.99 10.14 -24.74
N PHE A 136 -7.81 9.12 -25.00
CA PHE A 136 -7.98 8.53 -26.32
C PHE A 136 -9.44 8.38 -26.70
N ASP A 137 -9.72 8.56 -27.99
CA ASP A 137 -10.97 8.06 -28.59
C ASP A 137 -10.97 6.53 -28.57
N THR A 138 -12.17 5.94 -28.62
CA THR A 138 -12.35 4.48 -28.55
C THR A 138 -11.56 3.71 -29.64
N ASP A 139 -11.51 4.22 -30.88
CA ASP A 139 -10.75 3.58 -31.96
C ASP A 139 -9.24 3.64 -31.75
N THR A 140 -8.72 4.80 -31.37
CA THR A 140 -7.28 5.00 -31.09
C THR A 140 -6.84 4.19 -29.88
N LEU A 141 -7.70 4.13 -28.85
CA LEU A 141 -7.48 3.32 -27.66
C LEU A 141 -7.29 1.84 -28.00
N ARG A 142 -8.13 1.30 -28.89
CA ARG A 142 -8.02 -0.10 -29.33
C ARG A 142 -6.67 -0.39 -29.97
N THR A 143 -6.21 0.51 -30.84
CA THR A 143 -4.89 0.39 -31.49
C THR A 143 -3.76 0.42 -30.48
N ILE A 144 -3.81 1.33 -29.50
CA ILE A 144 -2.77 1.45 -28.45
C ILE A 144 -2.70 0.19 -27.61
N LYS A 145 -3.85 -0.33 -27.17
CA LYS A 145 -3.91 -1.57 -26.39
C LYS A 145 -3.33 -2.75 -27.17
N GLU A 146 -3.61 -2.83 -28.47
CA GLU A 146 -3.05 -3.88 -29.31
C GLU A 146 -1.52 -3.78 -29.42
N MET A 147 -0.99 -2.56 -29.61
CA MET A 147 0.47 -2.35 -29.64
C MET A 147 1.13 -2.68 -28.30
N VAL A 148 0.54 -2.26 -27.19
CA VAL A 148 0.98 -2.58 -25.83
C VAL A 148 0.94 -4.10 -25.59
N ALA A 149 -0.16 -4.77 -25.95
CA ALA A 149 -0.27 -6.21 -25.80
C ALA A 149 0.80 -6.94 -26.62
N ARG A 150 1.10 -6.49 -27.84
CA ARG A 150 2.16 -7.06 -28.68
C ARG A 150 3.56 -6.92 -28.05
N THR A 151 3.87 -5.81 -27.38
CA THR A 151 5.17 -5.67 -26.70
C THR A 151 5.28 -6.61 -25.51
N TRP A 152 4.22 -6.78 -24.73
CA TRP A 152 4.18 -7.75 -23.63
C TRP A 152 4.20 -9.20 -24.10
N VAL A 153 3.53 -9.53 -25.21
CA VAL A 153 3.62 -10.85 -25.83
C VAL A 153 5.05 -11.12 -26.30
N HIS A 154 5.67 -10.15 -26.98
CA HIS A 154 7.05 -10.30 -27.43
C HIS A 154 8.04 -10.45 -26.28
N GLU A 155 7.88 -9.66 -25.22
CA GLU A 155 8.65 -9.80 -23.98
C GLU A 155 8.46 -11.18 -23.36
N ASN A 156 7.22 -11.69 -23.34
CA ASN A 156 6.94 -13.05 -22.89
C ASN A 156 7.55 -14.11 -23.82
N ASP A 157 7.64 -13.87 -25.12
CA ASP A 157 8.31 -14.80 -26.05
C ASP A 157 9.83 -14.80 -25.83
N ILE A 158 10.43 -13.66 -25.48
CA ILE A 158 11.87 -13.54 -25.22
C ILE A 158 12.23 -14.08 -23.82
N ASN A 159 11.50 -13.65 -22.80
CA ASN A 159 11.81 -13.89 -21.38
C ASN A 159 10.98 -15.00 -20.72
N GLY A 160 9.92 -15.49 -21.40
CA GLY A 160 8.83 -16.25 -20.80
C GLY A 160 8.33 -17.44 -21.64
N HIS A 161 9.21 -18.14 -22.33
CA HIS A 161 9.12 -19.59 -22.38
C HIS A 161 10.53 -20.17 -22.23
N ALA A 162 10.79 -20.76 -21.06
CA ALA A 162 11.85 -21.76 -20.87
C ALA A 162 11.62 -23.03 -21.73
N PHE A 163 10.77 -22.97 -22.76
CA PHE A 163 10.62 -23.97 -23.80
C PHE A 163 11.43 -23.53 -25.01
N ASN A 164 12.74 -23.77 -24.94
CA ASN A 164 13.55 -23.79 -26.15
C ASN A 164 13.46 -25.23 -26.71
N PRO A 165 12.73 -25.48 -27.81
CA PRO A 165 12.56 -26.83 -28.37
C PRO A 165 13.89 -27.46 -28.82
N TYR A 166 14.94 -26.65 -28.99
CA TYR A 166 16.29 -27.11 -29.33
C TYR A 166 17.21 -27.28 -28.12
N ARG A 167 16.80 -26.82 -26.94
CA ARG A 167 17.57 -27.00 -25.70
C ARG A 167 17.32 -28.42 -25.21
N LYS A 168 18.11 -29.37 -25.71
CA LYS A 168 18.16 -30.73 -25.17
C LYS A 168 18.37 -30.64 -23.66
N ALA A 169 17.52 -31.32 -22.90
CA ALA A 169 17.73 -31.50 -21.46
C ALA A 169 19.15 -32.06 -21.27
N GLN A 170 20.05 -31.25 -20.73
CA GLN A 170 21.36 -31.73 -20.35
C GLN A 170 21.13 -32.71 -19.20
N ASN A 171 21.44 -33.99 -19.42
CA ASN A 171 21.54 -34.95 -18.33
C ASN A 171 22.55 -34.40 -17.34
N LYS A 172 22.07 -33.78 -16.25
CA LYS A 172 22.90 -33.20 -15.18
C LYS A 172 23.62 -34.25 -14.32
N VAL A 173 23.72 -35.49 -14.80
CA VAL A 173 24.36 -36.58 -14.07
C VAL A 173 25.39 -37.22 -15.00
N LEU A 174 26.65 -36.82 -14.83
CA LEU A 174 27.84 -37.58 -15.26
C LEU A 174 28.03 -38.79 -14.33
N GLY A 175 26.99 -39.58 -14.14
CA GLY A 175 26.96 -40.74 -13.27
C GLY A 175 25.97 -41.72 -13.87
N ALA A 176 26.47 -42.90 -14.24
CA ALA A 176 25.69 -43.97 -14.85
C ALA A 176 24.55 -44.39 -13.91
N GLY A 177 23.37 -43.82 -14.11
CA GLY A 177 22.13 -44.18 -13.44
C GLY A 177 21.01 -44.19 -14.47
N ALA A 178 20.28 -45.29 -14.55
CA ALA A 178 19.18 -45.45 -15.50
C ALA A 178 18.14 -44.32 -15.33
N VAL A 179 17.74 -43.73 -16.46
CA VAL A 179 16.71 -42.68 -16.50
C VAL A 179 15.38 -43.25 -15.99
N PRO A 180 14.74 -42.65 -14.97
CA PRO A 180 13.42 -43.09 -14.49
C PRO A 180 12.38 -43.09 -15.61
N SER A 181 11.50 -44.10 -15.62
CA SER A 181 10.49 -44.32 -16.69
C SER A 181 9.52 -43.15 -16.88
N TRP A 182 9.32 -42.32 -15.86
CA TRP A 182 8.44 -41.16 -15.92
C TRP A 182 9.02 -39.97 -16.70
N ALA A 183 10.33 -39.94 -16.97
CA ALA A 183 10.99 -38.87 -17.72
C ALA A 183 11.03 -39.09 -19.24
N ARG A 184 10.37 -40.15 -19.74
CA ARG A 184 10.24 -40.46 -21.17
C ARG A 184 8.81 -40.17 -21.64
N GLN A 185 8.45 -38.91 -21.77
CA GLN A 185 7.27 -38.48 -22.55
C GLN A 185 7.60 -37.19 -23.29
#